data_AF-A0AA42TZB9-F1
#
_entry.id   AF-A0AA42TZB9-F1
#
_cell.length_a   1.000
_cell.length_b   1.000
_cell.length_c   1.000
_cell.angle_alpha   90.00
_cell.angle_beta   90.00
_cell.angle_gamma   90.00
#
_symmetry.space_group_name_H-M   'P 1'
#
loop_
_entity.id
_entity.type
_entity.pdbx_description
1 polymer ?
#
loop_
_entity_poly.entity_id
_entity_poly.type
_entity_poly.pdbx_seq_one_letter_code
_entity_poly.pdbx_strand_id
1 'polypeptide(L)'
;MSRRKPNNQRARLERSCRAILSSNHVAVVSISPSGWQGMVNWKLAKRIPPGRQVANALCDIPHRWTIYVAGLCVDWSGNRYMKSIEAMPDGNYLAAHLTDVIETCVLDQRATCNPRDLIGSGWIAIPAQVSLTEEQAYRIFDLVGAWNQVQQVSA
;
A
#
# COMPACT_ATOMS: atom_id res chain seq x y z
N MET A 1 -38.36 27.22 14.93
CA MET A 1 -37.83 25.84 14.78
C MET A 1 -36.76 25.84 13.70
N SER A 2 -35.50 25.59 14.06
CA SER A 2 -34.41 25.50 13.10
C SER A 2 -34.64 24.31 12.16
N ARG A 3 -34.59 24.51 10.83
CA ARG A 3 -34.75 23.45 9.84
C ARG A 3 -33.67 22.38 10.09
N ARG A 4 -34.10 21.15 10.36
CA ARG A 4 -33.21 19.99 10.53
C ARG A 4 -32.33 19.86 9.29
N LYS A 5 -31.01 19.74 9.47
CA LYS A 5 -30.04 19.62 8.38
C LYS A 5 -30.46 18.47 7.43
N PRO A 6 -30.55 18.69 6.10
CA PRO A 6 -30.97 17.64 5.17
C PRO A 6 -30.09 16.40 5.30
N ASN A 7 -30.69 15.21 5.26
CA ASN A 7 -29.97 13.94 5.33
C ASN A 7 -29.11 13.75 4.07
N ASN A 8 -27.82 14.06 4.16
CA ASN A 8 -26.87 13.86 3.08
C ASN A 8 -26.44 12.38 3.02
N GLN A 9 -27.15 11.59 2.22
CA GLN A 9 -26.90 10.15 2.09
C GLN A 9 -25.51 9.82 1.54
N ARG A 10 -25.00 10.61 0.59
CA ARG A 10 -23.65 10.46 0.02
C ARG A 10 -22.58 10.62 1.09
N ALA A 11 -22.63 11.71 1.85
CA ALA A 11 -21.68 11.94 2.94
C ALA A 11 -21.77 10.87 4.05
N ARG A 12 -22.95 10.24 4.22
CA ARG A 12 -23.12 9.13 5.16
C ARG A 12 -22.48 7.85 4.67
N LEU A 13 -22.64 7.54 3.38
CA LEU A 13 -21.97 6.40 2.73
C LEU A 13 -20.45 6.55 2.79
N GLU A 14 -19.92 7.72 2.43
CA GLU A 14 -18.47 7.99 2.47
C GLU A 14 -17.89 7.81 3.88
N ARG A 15 -18.59 8.29 4.91
CA ARG A 15 -18.19 8.06 6.31
C ARG A 15 -18.21 6.58 6.70
N SER A 16 -19.22 5.84 6.26
CA SER A 16 -19.31 4.39 6.51
C SER A 16 -18.15 3.64 5.83
N CYS A 17 -17.84 3.97 4.58
CA CYS A 17 -16.73 3.36 3.84
C CYS A 17 -15.39 3.62 4.53
N ARG A 18 -15.12 4.87 4.93
CA ARG A 18 -13.91 5.22 5.68
C ARG A 18 -13.81 4.48 7.01
N ALA A 19 -14.92 4.33 7.74
CA ALA A 19 -14.95 3.58 8.99
C ALA A 19 -14.62 2.08 8.78
N ILE A 20 -15.14 1.47 7.72
CA ILE A 20 -14.82 0.07 7.39
C ILE A 20 -13.32 -0.09 7.09
N LEU A 21 -12.73 0.83 6.33
CA LEU A 21 -11.29 0.78 6.01
C LEU A 21 -10.43 1.00 7.25
N SER A 22 -10.78 1.96 8.11
CA SER A 22 -10.01 2.27 9.31
C SER A 22 -10.11 1.17 10.37
N SER A 23 -11.29 0.60 10.59
CA SER A 23 -11.49 -0.52 11.53
C SER A 23 -10.76 -1.79 11.10
N ASN A 24 -10.67 -2.05 9.79
CA ASN A 24 -9.96 -3.20 9.26
C ASN A 24 -8.47 -2.94 8.99
N HIS A 25 -7.97 -1.72 9.23
CA HIS A 25 -6.59 -1.31 8.95
C HIS A 25 -6.12 -1.74 7.56
N VAL A 26 -6.94 -1.45 6.56
CA VAL A 26 -6.72 -1.90 5.18
C VAL A 26 -5.52 -1.17 4.59
N ALA A 27 -4.66 -1.91 3.89
CA ALA A 27 -3.65 -1.39 2.99
C ALA A 27 -3.64 -2.23 1.70
N VAL A 28 -3.29 -1.60 0.59
CA VAL A 28 -2.95 -2.30 -0.65
C VAL A 28 -1.44 -2.49 -0.66
N VAL A 29 -1.00 -3.67 -1.04
CA VAL A 29 0.42 -3.98 -1.20
C VAL A 29 0.62 -4.58 -2.58
N SER A 30 1.72 -4.18 -3.21
CA SER A 30 2.18 -4.76 -4.47
C SER A 30 3.67 -5.04 -4.39
N ILE A 31 4.11 -6.13 -5.02
CA ILE A 31 5.49 -6.56 -5.08
C ILE A 31 5.90 -6.89 -6.51
N SER A 32 7.16 -6.58 -6.83
CA SER A 32 7.82 -6.84 -8.10
C SER A 32 9.13 -7.57 -7.80
N PRO A 33 9.53 -8.59 -8.60
CA PRO A 33 9.05 -8.93 -9.94
C PRO A 33 7.81 -9.84 -10.04
N SER A 34 7.32 -10.45 -8.95
CA SER A 34 6.20 -11.40 -9.02
C SER A 34 4.87 -10.79 -9.50
N GLY A 35 4.73 -9.46 -9.42
CA GLY A 35 3.52 -8.74 -9.82
C GLY A 35 2.33 -8.98 -8.89
N TRP A 36 2.54 -9.63 -7.75
CA TRP A 36 1.45 -9.91 -6.83
C TRP A 36 0.97 -8.60 -6.20
N GLN A 37 -0.36 -8.39 -6.25
CA GLN A 37 -1.04 -7.26 -5.62
C GLN A 37 -2.23 -7.78 -4.82
N GLY A 38 -2.43 -7.22 -3.62
CA GLY A 38 -3.53 -7.61 -2.76
C GLY A 38 -3.78 -6.66 -1.60
N MET A 39 -4.85 -6.92 -0.86
CA MET A 39 -5.18 -6.18 0.35
C MET A 39 -4.69 -6.91 1.59
N VAL A 40 -4.18 -6.14 2.54
CA VAL A 40 -3.69 -6.64 3.83
C VAL A 40 -4.17 -5.74 4.96
N ASN A 41 -4.24 -6.31 6.16
CA ASN A 41 -4.33 -5.57 7.40
C ASN A 41 -2.90 -5.19 7.80
N TRP A 42 -2.56 -3.90 7.69
CA TRP A 42 -1.18 -3.45 7.89
C TRP A 42 -0.74 -3.51 9.37
N LYS A 43 -1.66 -3.45 10.33
CA LYS A 43 -1.32 -3.59 11.76
C LYS A 43 -1.05 -5.02 12.18
N LEU A 44 -1.86 -5.95 11.69
CA LEU A 44 -1.80 -7.36 12.08
C LEU A 44 -0.92 -8.19 11.13
N ALA A 45 -0.47 -7.62 10.00
CA ALA A 45 0.19 -8.32 8.91
C ALA A 45 -0.59 -9.58 8.51
N LYS A 46 -1.87 -9.39 8.13
CA LYS A 46 -2.76 -10.47 7.67
C LYS A 46 -3.36 -10.14 6.32
N ARG A 47 -3.51 -11.13 5.44
CA ARG A 47 -4.17 -10.95 4.15
C ARG A 47 -5.66 -10.70 4.36
N ILE A 48 -6.21 -9.72 3.65
CA ILE A 48 -7.65 -9.45 3.64
C ILE A 48 -8.19 -10.05 2.35
N PRO A 49 -9.13 -11.02 2.40
CA PRO A 49 -9.73 -11.56 1.20
C PRO A 49 -10.45 -10.44 0.43
N PRO A 50 -10.55 -10.53 -0.91
CA PRO A 50 -11.20 -9.51 -1.72
C PRO A 50 -12.71 -9.47 -1.46
N GLY A 51 -13.12 -8.78 -0.39
CA GLY A 51 -14.51 -8.48 -0.10
C GLY A 51 -14.98 -7.30 -0.94
N ARG A 52 -16.07 -7.47 -1.69
CA ARG A 52 -16.64 -6.42 -2.57
C ARG A 52 -16.83 -5.09 -1.85
N GLN A 53 -17.24 -5.11 -0.58
CA GLN A 53 -17.47 -3.90 0.21
C GLN A 53 -16.16 -3.15 0.54
N VAL A 54 -15.08 -3.86 0.84
CA VAL A 54 -13.77 -3.25 1.15
C VAL A 54 -13.13 -2.70 -0.12
N ALA A 55 -13.18 -3.48 -1.21
CA ALA A 55 -12.67 -3.05 -2.51
C ALA A 55 -13.40 -1.79 -3.02
N ASN A 56 -14.74 -1.77 -2.97
CA ASN A 56 -15.53 -0.59 -3.36
C ASN A 56 -15.23 0.61 -2.45
N ALA A 57 -15.15 0.41 -1.13
CA ALA A 57 -14.83 1.50 -0.20
C ALA A 57 -13.46 2.14 -0.50
N LEU A 58 -12.50 1.34 -0.95
CA LEU A 58 -11.16 1.77 -1.31
C LEU A 58 -11.11 2.48 -2.67
N CYS A 59 -11.78 1.94 -3.69
CA CYS A 59 -11.68 2.42 -5.07
C CYS A 59 -12.65 3.56 -5.41
N ASP A 60 -13.85 3.59 -4.81
CA ASP A 60 -14.94 4.47 -5.25
C ASP A 60 -14.93 5.85 -4.58
N ILE A 61 -14.11 6.05 -3.54
CA ILE A 61 -14.10 7.27 -2.73
C ILE A 61 -12.67 7.82 -2.63
N PRO A 62 -12.46 9.14 -2.77
CA PRO A 62 -11.15 9.74 -2.59
C PRO A 62 -10.67 9.68 -1.13
N HIS A 63 -9.44 9.21 -0.90
CA HIS A 63 -8.82 9.12 0.42
C HIS A 63 -7.57 9.97 0.52
N ARG A 64 -7.16 10.31 1.74
CA ARG A 64 -5.78 10.72 1.99
C ARG A 64 -4.94 9.46 2.07
N TRP A 65 -3.78 9.47 1.44
CA TRP A 65 -2.96 8.29 1.31
C TRP A 65 -1.62 8.46 2.01
N THR A 66 -1.15 7.37 2.61
CA THR A 66 0.27 7.16 2.85
C THR A 66 0.74 6.07 1.89
N ILE A 67 1.82 6.35 1.19
CA ILE A 67 2.45 5.45 0.25
C ILE A 67 3.84 5.16 0.80
N TYR A 68 4.11 3.90 1.11
CA TYR A 68 5.41 3.43 1.53
C TYR A 68 6.02 2.62 0.40
N VAL A 69 7.19 3.02 -0.09
CA VAL A 69 7.88 2.36 -1.20
C VAL A 69 9.20 1.80 -0.69
N ALA A 70 9.49 0.54 -1.00
CA ALA A 70 10.71 -0.12 -0.58
C ALA A 70 11.41 -0.86 -1.72
N GLY A 71 12.73 -0.67 -1.79
CA GLY A 71 13.64 -1.58 -2.48
C GLY A 71 14.08 -2.68 -1.51
N LEU A 72 13.91 -3.93 -1.93
CA LEU A 72 14.24 -5.12 -1.15
C LEU A 72 15.63 -5.60 -1.58
N CYS A 73 16.58 -5.61 -0.66
CA CYS A 73 17.97 -5.90 -0.97
C CYS A 73 18.52 -7.03 -0.10
N VAL A 74 19.50 -7.77 -0.64
CA VAL A 74 20.29 -8.78 0.06
C VAL A 74 21.76 -8.46 -0.16
N ASP A 75 22.51 -8.26 0.92
CA ASP A 75 23.95 -7.99 0.82
C ASP A 75 24.75 -9.25 0.39
N TRP A 76 26.05 -9.06 0.13
CA TRP A 76 26.96 -10.15 -0.22
C TRP A 76 27.13 -11.21 0.88
N SER A 77 26.80 -10.88 2.13
CA SER A 77 26.80 -11.80 3.28
C SER A 77 25.48 -12.57 3.43
N GLY A 78 24.47 -12.26 2.61
CA GLY A 78 23.14 -12.86 2.68
C GLY A 78 22.17 -12.17 3.64
N ASN A 79 22.53 -11.02 4.23
CA ASN A 79 21.65 -10.27 5.11
C ASN A 79 20.62 -9.47 4.30
N ARG A 80 19.36 -9.57 4.72
CA ARG A 80 18.24 -8.84 4.13
C ARG A 80 18.17 -7.45 4.71
N TYR A 81 18.06 -6.45 3.85
CA TYR A 81 17.82 -5.06 4.26
C TYR A 81 16.85 -4.38 3.31
N MET A 82 16.19 -3.33 3.79
CA MET A 82 15.28 -2.53 2.98
C MET A 82 15.80 -1.10 2.88
N LYS A 83 15.61 -0.50 1.72
CA LYS A 83 15.69 0.96 1.58
C LYS A 83 14.30 1.44 1.27
N SER A 84 13.77 2.37 2.05
CA SER A 84 12.40 2.84 1.89
C SER A 84 12.27 4.34 1.88
N ILE A 85 11.20 4.80 1.24
CA ILE A 85 10.68 6.16 1.35
C ILE A 85 9.20 6.12 1.68
N GLU A 86 8.74 7.13 2.39
CA GLU A 86 7.32 7.35 2.67
C GLU A 86 6.89 8.65 1.98
N ALA A 87 5.81 8.58 1.20
CA ALA A 87 5.20 9.70 0.53
C ALA A 87 3.75 9.85 1.02
N MET A 88 3.39 11.08 1.41
CA MET A 88 2.02 11.44 1.79
C MET A 88 1.54 12.57 0.88
N PRO A 89 0.85 12.26 -0.24
CA PRO A 89 0.31 13.28 -1.12
C PRO A 89 -0.63 14.22 -0.37
N ASP A 90 -0.53 15.52 -0.65
CA ASP A 90 -1.44 16.50 -0.05
C ASP A 90 -2.79 16.47 -0.76
N GLY A 91 -3.83 16.03 -0.05
CA GLY A 91 -5.20 16.01 -0.56
C GLY A 91 -5.86 14.63 -0.58
N ASN A 92 -7.03 14.57 -1.23
CA ASN A 92 -7.81 13.35 -1.35
C ASN A 92 -7.75 12.84 -2.79
N TYR A 93 -7.25 11.62 -2.98
CA TYR A 93 -7.08 11.00 -4.29
C TYR A 93 -7.85 9.68 -4.38
N LEU A 94 -8.34 9.35 -5.56
CA LEU A 94 -8.83 8.00 -5.84
C LEU A 94 -7.65 7.04 -5.98
N ALA A 95 -7.85 5.77 -5.65
CA ALA A 95 -6.82 4.74 -5.80
C ALA A 95 -6.27 4.68 -7.25
N ALA A 96 -7.15 4.86 -8.24
CA ALA A 96 -6.80 4.87 -9.66
C ALA A 96 -5.84 6.00 -10.09
N HIS A 97 -5.75 7.09 -9.32
CA HIS A 97 -4.88 8.23 -9.64
C HIS A 97 -3.47 8.12 -9.04
N LEU A 98 -3.22 7.09 -8.21
CA LEU A 98 -1.94 6.95 -7.53
C LEU A 98 -0.92 6.11 -8.31
N THR A 99 -1.37 5.34 -9.29
CA THR A 99 -0.52 4.38 -10.02
C THR A 99 0.74 5.04 -10.55
N ASP A 100 0.61 6.11 -11.33
CA ASP A 100 1.75 6.79 -11.97
C ASP A 100 2.73 7.38 -10.93
N VAL A 101 2.21 7.92 -9.83
CA VAL A 101 3.01 8.49 -8.73
C VAL A 101 3.79 7.38 -8.03
N ILE A 102 3.12 6.26 -7.73
CA ILE A 102 3.75 5.11 -7.08
C ILE A 102 4.83 4.50 -7.98
N GLU A 103 4.55 4.33 -9.26
CA GLU A 103 5.52 3.78 -10.22
C GLU A 103 6.76 4.65 -10.30
N THR A 104 6.60 5.98 -10.37
CA THR A 104 7.73 6.92 -10.35
C THR A 104 8.54 6.76 -9.06
N CYS A 105 7.89 6.77 -7.89
CA CYS A 105 8.57 6.57 -6.62
C CYS A 105 9.30 5.22 -6.52
N VAL A 106 8.74 4.15 -7.10
CA VAL A 106 9.38 2.82 -7.13
C VAL A 106 10.64 2.84 -8.00
N LEU A 107 10.58 3.47 -9.17
CA LEU A 107 11.74 3.60 -10.06
C LEU A 107 12.86 4.40 -9.42
N ASP A 108 12.52 5.55 -8.84
CA ASP A 108 13.48 6.39 -8.11
C ASP A 108 14.10 5.62 -6.95
N GLN A 109 13.27 4.91 -6.17
CA GLN A 109 13.75 4.14 -5.04
C GLN A 109 14.70 3.01 -5.46
N ARG A 110 14.40 2.32 -6.57
CA ARG A 110 15.28 1.31 -7.14
C ARG A 110 16.63 1.90 -7.56
N ALA A 111 16.66 3.10 -8.12
CA ALA A 111 17.89 3.77 -8.52
C ALA A 111 18.81 4.11 -7.33
N THR A 112 18.26 4.26 -6.11
CA THR A 112 19.07 4.45 -4.88
C THR A 112 19.65 3.15 -4.30
N CYS A 113 19.15 2.00 -4.75
CA CYS A 113 19.59 0.69 -4.29
C CYS A 113 20.84 0.24 -5.06
N ASN A 114 21.69 -0.55 -4.41
CA ASN A 114 22.80 -1.18 -5.12
C ASN A 114 22.21 -2.24 -6.08
N PRO A 115 22.43 -2.15 -7.40
CA PRO A 115 21.84 -3.08 -8.36
C PRO A 115 22.22 -4.55 -8.11
N ARG A 116 23.36 -4.81 -7.47
CA ARG A 116 23.81 -6.17 -7.12
C ARG A 116 23.05 -6.77 -5.94
N ASP A 117 22.57 -5.92 -5.04
CA ASP A 117 21.89 -6.35 -3.83
C ASP A 117 20.37 -6.38 -4.06
N LEU A 118 19.85 -5.62 -5.02
CA LEU A 118 18.43 -5.46 -5.29
C LEU A 118 17.82 -6.77 -5.85
N ILE A 119 16.95 -7.41 -5.06
CA ILE A 119 16.22 -8.61 -5.48
C ILE A 119 14.77 -8.32 -5.90
N GLY A 120 14.25 -7.16 -5.51
CA GLY A 120 12.87 -6.78 -5.82
C GLY A 120 12.50 -5.42 -5.25
N SER A 121 11.25 -5.04 -5.45
CA SER A 121 10.69 -3.83 -4.85
C SER A 121 9.22 -4.04 -4.55
N GLY A 122 8.69 -3.23 -3.65
CA GLY A 122 7.28 -3.23 -3.36
C GLY A 122 6.81 -1.90 -2.83
N TRP A 123 5.50 -1.73 -2.80
CA TRP A 123 4.87 -0.57 -2.22
C TRP A 123 3.65 -0.97 -1.41
N ILE A 124 3.33 -0.14 -0.42
CA ILE A 124 2.17 -0.28 0.46
C ILE A 124 1.43 1.05 0.43
N ALA A 125 0.17 1.03 0.02
CA ALA A 125 -0.71 2.20 0.00
C ALA A 125 -1.81 2.06 1.06
N ILE A 126 -1.83 2.98 2.01
CA ILE A 126 -2.79 3.03 3.11
C ILE A 126 -3.75 4.21 2.85
N PRO A 127 -5.08 3.99 2.82
CA PRO A 127 -6.08 5.06 2.64
C PRO A 127 -6.30 5.87 3.95
N ALA A 128 -5.21 6.20 4.65
CA ALA A 128 -5.19 7.04 5.84
C ALA A 128 -3.81 7.69 5.99
N GLN A 129 -3.77 8.86 6.64
CA GLN A 129 -2.50 9.52 7.01
C GLN A 129 -1.95 8.87 8.27
N VAL A 130 -1.18 7.81 8.08
CA VAL A 130 -0.43 7.11 9.13
C VAL A 130 0.99 6.90 8.64
N SER A 131 1.97 6.92 9.54
CA SER A 131 3.34 6.54 9.19
C SER A 131 3.56 5.07 9.50
N LEU A 132 4.30 4.37 8.63
CA LEU A 132 4.60 2.95 8.77
C LEU A 132 6.04 2.78 9.25
N THR A 133 6.25 2.03 10.34
CA THR A 133 7.63 1.72 10.76
C THR A 133 8.25 0.68 9.82
N GLU A 134 9.58 0.68 9.72
CA GLU A 134 10.30 -0.27 8.88
C GLU A 134 9.99 -1.74 9.27
N GLU A 135 9.85 -2.04 10.57
CA GLU A 135 9.52 -3.38 11.04
C GLU A 135 8.08 -3.79 10.71
N GLN A 136 7.16 -2.84 10.60
CA GLN A 136 5.79 -3.12 10.15
C GLN A 136 5.76 -3.39 8.66
N ALA A 137 6.46 -2.57 7.87
CA ALA A 137 6.63 -2.77 6.43
C ALA A 137 7.29 -4.12 6.14
N TYR A 138 8.35 -4.47 6.87
CA TYR A 138 9.07 -5.73 6.73
C TYR A 138 8.13 -6.92 6.90
N ARG A 139 7.30 -6.91 7.96
CA ARG A 139 6.32 -7.97 8.24
C ARG A 139 5.27 -8.10 7.13
N ILE A 140 4.83 -6.99 6.56
CA ILE A 140 3.88 -7.00 5.44
C ILE A 140 4.54 -7.59 4.19
N PHE A 141 5.75 -7.17 3.86
CA PHE A 141 6.49 -7.70 2.70
C PHE A 141 6.83 -9.19 2.86
N ASP A 142 7.20 -9.62 4.06
CA ASP A 142 7.46 -11.03 4.36
C ASP A 142 6.20 -11.88 4.22
N LEU A 143 5.05 -11.43 4.73
CA LEU A 143 3.74 -12.09 4.58
C LEU A 143 3.37 -12.36 3.11
N VAL A 144 3.69 -11.42 2.22
CA VAL A 144 3.35 -11.51 0.79
C VAL A 144 4.43 -12.23 -0.02
N GLY A 145 5.49 -12.70 0.64
CA GLY A 145 6.57 -13.48 0.02
C GLY A 145 7.56 -12.63 -0.77
N ALA A 146 7.70 -11.34 -0.45
CA ALA A 146 8.51 -10.40 -1.22
C ALA A 146 10.01 -10.76 -1.25
N TRP A 147 10.48 -11.50 -0.25
CA TRP A 147 11.88 -11.96 -0.13
C TRP A 147 12.19 -13.24 -0.90
N ASN A 148 11.17 -14.02 -1.30
CA ASN A 148 11.33 -15.31 -1.96
C ASN A 148 10.74 -15.28 -3.38
N GLN A 149 10.83 -14.13 -4.05
CA GLN A 149 10.27 -13.96 -5.39
C GLN A 149 11.14 -14.69 -6.41
N VAL A 150 10.55 -15.67 -7.10
CA VAL A 150 11.14 -16.25 -8.30
C VAL A 150 10.87 -15.28 -9.45
N GLN A 151 11.89 -14.87 -10.20
CA GLN A 151 11.70 -14.18 -11.47
C GLN A 151 10.78 -15.04 -12.33
N GLN A 152 9.57 -14.56 -12.65
CA GLN A 152 8.82 -15.17 -13.75
C GLN A 152 9.62 -14.85 -15.01
N VAL A 153 10.39 -15.83 -15.47
CA VAL A 153 10.98 -15.82 -16.80
C VAL A 153 9.80 -15.97 -17.76
N SER A 154 9.27 -14.84 -18.23
CA SER A 154 8.36 -14.83 -19.37
C SER A 154 9.13 -15.37 -20.57
N ALA A 155 8.81 -16.59 -20.99
CA ALA A 155 9.32 -17.23 -22.20
C ALA A 155 8.79 -16.55 -23.46
#